data_AF-A0A1T5BBZ2-F1
#
_entry.id   AF-A0A1T5BBZ2-F1
#
_cell.length_a   1.000
_cell.length_b   1.000
_cell.length_c   1.000
_cell.angle_alpha   90.00
_cell.angle_beta   90.00
_cell.angle_gamma   90.00
#
_symmetry.space_group_name_H-M   'P 1'
#
loop_
_entity.id
_entity.type
_entity.pdbx_description
1 polymer ?
#
loop_
_entity_poly.entity_id
_entity_poly.type
_entity_poly.pdbx_seq_one_letter_code
_entity_poly.pdbx_strand_id
1 'polypeptide(L)' 'MLNEFWATAPTTYKVLVFGAMGLIALGIILSVVGNSTGNQPLALASLAVIGLGLILHIAGLVVRGQAIRKNLKR' A
#
# COMPACT_ATOMS: atom_id res chain seq x y z
N MET A 1 -11.45 -14.83 -13.15
CA MET A 1 -11.67 -14.11 -11.88
C MET A 1 -10.51 -13.18 -11.49
N LEU A 2 -9.43 -13.64 -10.81
CA LEU A 2 -8.37 -12.74 -10.32
C LEU A 2 -7.55 -12.07 -11.43
N ASN A 3 -7.16 -12.82 -12.46
CA ASN A 3 -6.43 -12.27 -13.60
C ASN A 3 -7.26 -11.19 -14.34
N GLU A 4 -8.56 -11.45 -14.47
CA GLU A 4 -9.55 -10.58 -15.12
C GLU A 4 -9.80 -9.28 -14.34
N PHE A 5 -9.83 -9.39 -13.00
CA PHE A 5 -9.85 -8.25 -12.10
C PHE A 5 -8.63 -7.34 -12.30
N TRP A 6 -7.44 -7.94 -12.33
CA TRP A 6 -6.21 -7.19 -12.57
C TRP A 6 -6.12 -6.70 -14.01
N ALA A 7 -6.66 -7.38 -15.02
CA ALA A 7 -6.65 -6.91 -16.40
C ALA A 7 -7.47 -5.62 -16.58
N THR A 8 -8.63 -5.55 -15.94
CA THR A 8 -9.60 -4.43 -16.09
C THR A 8 -9.42 -3.29 -15.09
N ALA A 9 -8.63 -3.50 -14.03
CA ALA A 9 -8.43 -2.48 -13.01
C ALA A 9 -7.65 -1.25 -13.53
N PRO A 10 -7.96 -0.03 -13.04
CA PRO A 10 -7.24 1.18 -13.40
C PRO A 10 -5.74 1.09 -13.08
N THR A 11 -4.88 1.60 -13.97
CA THR A 11 -3.42 1.60 -13.77
C THR A 11 -3.02 2.30 -12.48
N THR A 12 -3.67 3.43 -12.16
CA THR A 12 -3.45 4.18 -10.91
C THR A 12 -3.74 3.33 -9.67
N TYR A 13 -4.81 2.53 -9.69
CA TYR A 13 -5.13 1.62 -8.57
C TYR A 13 -4.04 0.58 -8.37
N LYS A 14 -3.53 -0.03 -9.47
CA LYS A 14 -2.46 -1.03 -9.40
C LYS A 14 -1.19 -0.44 -8.79
N VAL A 15 -0.74 0.71 -9.29
CA VAL A 15 0.46 1.37 -8.80
C VAL A 15 0.35 1.70 -7.32
N LEU A 16 -0.80 2.22 -6.88
CA LEU A 16 -1.03 2.53 -5.46
C LEU A 16 -1.01 1.27 -4.58
N VAL A 17 -1.68 0.19 -4.99
CA VAL A 17 -1.74 -1.05 -4.20
C VAL A 17 -0.37 -1.74 -4.13
N PHE A 18 0.33 -1.89 -5.25
CA PHE A 18 1.65 -2.52 -5.25
C PHE A 18 2.69 -1.65 -4.55
N GLY A 19 2.63 -0.33 -4.69
CA GLY A 19 3.47 0.61 -3.94
C GLY A 19 3.21 0.53 -2.44
N ALA A 20 1.94 0.49 -2.02
CA ALA A 20 1.55 0.31 -0.62
C ALA A 20 2.09 -1.01 -0.05
N MET A 21 1.93 -2.12 -0.78
CA MET A 21 2.44 -3.43 -0.36
C MET A 21 3.96 -3.42 -0.21
N GLY A 22 4.67 -2.79 -1.15
CA GLY A 22 6.12 -2.63 -1.09
C GLY A 22 6.59 -1.80 0.12
N LEU A 23 5.92 -0.68 0.40
CA LEU A 23 6.23 0.17 1.56
C LEU A 23 5.97 -0.56 2.88
N ILE A 24 4.84 -1.27 3.01
CA ILE A 24 4.55 -2.05 4.22
C ILE A 24 5.61 -3.14 4.42
N ALA A 25 5.96 -3.87 3.35
CA ALA A 25 7.00 -4.90 3.42
C ALA A 25 8.36 -4.31 3.84
N LEU A 26 8.75 -3.17 3.26
CA LEU A 26 9.98 -2.46 3.62
C LEU A 26 9.96 -2.01 5.09
N GLY A 27 8.82 -1.47 5.55
CA GLY A 27 8.62 -1.08 6.94
C GLY A 27 8.74 -2.26 7.90
N ILE A 28 8.20 -3.43 7.55
CA ILE A 28 8.36 -4.65 8.36
C ILE A 28 9.84 -5.06 8.44
N ILE A 29 10.57 -5.04 7.32
CA ILE A 29 12.01 -5.35 7.29
C ILE A 29 12.79 -4.40 8.21
N LEU A 30 12.54 -3.09 8.10
CA LEU A 30 13.17 -2.08 8.96
C LEU A 30 12.86 -2.31 10.43
N SER A 31 11.63 -2.73 10.75
CA SER A 31 11.21 -3.04 12.12
C SER A 31 11.98 -4.23 12.67
N VAL A 32 12.10 -5.31 11.90
CA VAL A 32 12.86 -6.50 12.29
C VAL A 32 14.33 -6.13 12.54
N VAL A 33 14.95 -5.41 11.61
CA VAL A 33 16.36 -4.99 11.72
C VAL A 33 16.57 -4.04 12.91
N GLY A 34 15.67 -3.06 13.09
CA GLY A 34 15.75 -2.11 14.21
C GLY A 34 15.65 -2.81 15.56
N ASN A 35 14.72 -3.75 15.70
CA ASN A 35 14.55 -4.51 16.94
C ASN A 35 15.69 -5.52 17.17
N SER A 36 16.21 -6.18 16.12
CA SER A 36 17.31 -7.14 16.26
C SER A 36 18.65 -6.49 16.59
N THR A 37 18.83 -5.21 16.23
CA THR A 37 20.07 -4.45 16.47
C THR A 37 20.01 -3.54 17.70
N GLY A 38 18.86 -3.48 18.40
CA GLY A 38 18.65 -2.52 19.49
C GLY A 38 18.57 -1.07 19.02
N ASN A 39 18.42 -0.82 17.72
CA ASN A 39 18.35 0.52 17.14
C ASN A 39 16.91 1.05 17.19
N GLN A 40 16.58 1.66 18.34
CA GLN A 40 15.26 2.22 18.63
C GLN A 40 14.81 3.30 17.64
N PRO A 41 15.68 4.23 17.19
CA PRO A 41 15.33 5.18 16.12
C PRO A 41 14.90 4.50 14.82
N LEU A 42 15.59 3.42 14.43
CA LEU A 42 15.26 2.65 13.23
C LEU A 42 13.92 1.92 13.38
N ALA A 43 13.65 1.35 14.55
CA ALA A 43 12.35 0.74 14.86
C ALA A 43 11.22 1.79 14.82
N LEU A 44 11.44 3.01 15.30
CA LEU A 44 10.44 4.08 15.22
C LEU A 44 10.21 4.54 13.77
N ALA A 45 11.28 4.70 12.99
CA ALA A 45 11.19 5.05 11.57
C ALA A 45 10.42 3.99 10.77
N SER A 46 10.58 2.71 11.12
CA SER A 46 9.84 1.60 10.50
C SER A 46 8.33 1.77 10.63
N LEU A 47 7.86 2.27 11.78
CA LEU A 47 6.43 2.52 12.04
C LEU A 47 5.88 3.59 11.10
N ALA A 48 6.63 4.67 10.86
CA ALA A 48 6.25 5.71 9.92
C ALA A 48 6.14 5.18 8.48
N VAL A 49 7.08 4.32 8.06
CA VAL A 49 7.07 3.69 6.73
C VAL A 49 5.85 2.77 6.55
N ILE A 50 5.53 1.96 7.56
CA ILE A 50 4.30 1.12 7.55
C ILE A 50 3.06 2.01 7.49
N GLY A 51 3.01 3.08 8.29
CA GLY A 51 1.91 4.04 8.31
C GLY A 51 1.66 4.68 6.93
N LEU A 52 2.72 5.10 6.24
CA LEU A 52 2.63 5.62 4.87
C LEU A 52 2.10 4.58 3.90
N GLY A 53 2.57 3.34 4.00
CA GLY A 53 2.07 2.22 3.19
C GLY A 53 0.57 1.97 3.40
N LEU A 54 0.08 2.04 4.64
CA LEU A 54 -1.35 1.91 4.96
C LEU A 54 -2.18 3.07 4.39
N ILE A 55 -1.70 4.31 4.47
CA ILE A 55 -2.37 5.47 3.89
C ILE A 55 -2.50 5.32 2.36
N LEU A 56 -1.41 4.91 1.70
CA LEU A 56 -1.42 4.62 0.27
C LEU A 56 -2.39 3.49 -0.09
N HIS A 57 -2.49 2.47 0.77
CA HIS A 57 -3.44 1.38 0.59
C HIS A 57 -4.89 1.86 0.61
N ILE A 58 -5.23 2.72 1.58
CA ILE A 58 -6.56 3.33 1.69
C ILE A 58 -6.83 4.23 0.48
N ALA A 59 -5.87 5.03 0.05
CA ALA A 59 -6.00 5.85 -1.16
C ALA A 59 -6.31 5.00 -2.41
N GLY A 60 -5.68 3.82 -2.54
CA GLY A 60 -5.99 2.84 -3.58
C GLY A 60 -7.46 2.40 -3.55
N LEU A 61 -8.02 2.11 -2.37
CA LEU A 61 -9.43 1.74 -2.21
C LEU A 61 -10.36 2.87 -2.67
N VAL A 62 -10.04 4.12 -2.32
CA VAL A 62 -10.82 5.30 -2.74
C VAL A 62 -10.78 5.47 -4.26
N VAL A 63 -9.60 5.39 -4.89
CA VAL A 63 -9.43 5.50 -6.35
C VAL A 63 -10.25 4.43 -7.07
N ARG A 64 -10.23 3.20 -6.57
CA ARG A 64 -11.05 2.11 -7.12
C ARG A 64 -12.54 2.39 -6.95
N GLY A 65 -12.98 2.83 -5.77
CA GLY A 65 -14.37 3.18 -5.51
C GLY A 65 -14.88 4.29 -6.42
N GLN A 66 -14.07 5.32 -6.65
CA GLN A 66 -14.36 6.40 -7.59
C GLN A 66 -14.48 5.89 -9.04
N ALA A 67 -13.57 5.02 -9.47
CA ALA A 67 -13.62 4.42 -10.80
C ALA A 67 -14.90 3.59 -11.01
N ILE A 68 -15.30 2.79 -10.03
CA ILE A 68 -16.56 2.02 -10.08
C ILE A 68 -17.76 2.98 -10.18
N ARG A 69 -17.81 3.99 -9.31
CA ARG A 69 -18.89 5.00 -9.31
C ARG A 69 -19.01 5.74 -10.65
N LYS A 70 -17.87 6.05 -11.28
CA LYS A 70 -17.84 6.71 -12.60
C LYS A 70 -18.40 5.79 -13.70
N ASN A 71 -18.10 4.50 -13.65
CA ASN A 71 -18.62 3.53 -14.62
C ASN A 71 -20.11 3.23 -14.43
N LEU A 72 -20.64 3.29 -13.20
CA LEU A 72 -22.07 3.10 -12.93
C LEU A 72 -22.96 4.28 -13.35
N LYS A 73 -22.37 5.47 -13.54
CA LYS A 73 -23.08 6.68 -13.99
C LYS A 73 -23.11 6.83 -15.52
N ARG A 74 -22.48 5.92 -16.26
CA ARG A 74 -22.56 5.82 -17.71
C ARG A 74 -23.59 4.76 -18.08
#